data_AF-A0A8I1RVT9-F1
#
_entry.id   AF-A0A8I1RVT9-F1
#
_cell.length_a   1.000
_cell.length_b   1.000
_cell.length_c   1.000
_cell.angle_alpha   90.00
_cell.angle_beta   90.00
_cell.angle_gamma   90.00
#
_symmetry.space_group_name_H-M   'P 1'
#
loop_
_entity.id
_entity.type
_entity.pdbx_description
1 polymer ?
#
loop_
_entity_poly.entity_id
_entity_poly.type
_entity_poly.pdbx_seq_one_letter_code
_entity_poly.pdbx_strand_id
1 'polypeptide(L)'
;MAMPSPSGPPPQYQVLIPRRSNGCLWGCVAVFLVMTLPLVLAGGYWAWFFYQGYRHDPAVRLARELVERDGLARQVLGTPITISGVEGNAWSWMPGVGQTNSAILSLYGPRGDGTLEIHSHAGPGGPQLDEATLTGPDGARYDLLHHRALPGGGDLGDTI
;
A
#
# COMPACT_ATOMS: atom_id res chain seq x y z
N MET A 1 -78.57 -18.09 -59.06
CA MET A 1 -77.98 -18.79 -57.90
C MET A 1 -76.75 -18.01 -57.48
N ALA A 2 -76.79 -17.36 -56.32
CA ALA A 2 -75.67 -16.61 -55.76
C ALA A 2 -75.11 -17.38 -54.57
N MET A 3 -73.81 -17.67 -54.57
CA MET A 3 -73.12 -18.28 -53.42
C MET A 3 -72.68 -17.19 -52.44
N PRO A 4 -72.86 -17.37 -51.13
CA PRO A 4 -72.35 -16.42 -50.13
C PRO A 4 -70.83 -16.52 -50.01
N SER A 5 -70.14 -15.37 -50.04
CA SER A 5 -68.72 -15.28 -49.72
C SER A 5 -68.49 -15.45 -48.21
N PRO A 6 -67.54 -16.31 -47.79
CA PRO A 6 -67.20 -16.45 -46.37
C PRO A 6 -66.31 -15.29 -45.93
N SER A 7 -66.84 -14.35 -45.14
CA SER A 7 -66.10 -13.28 -44.48
C SER A 7 -65.67 -13.71 -43.08
N GLY A 8 -64.58 -14.47 -42.98
CA GLY A 8 -63.88 -14.74 -41.72
C GLY A 8 -62.50 -14.07 -41.73
N PRO A 9 -62.08 -13.37 -40.67
CA PRO A 9 -60.72 -12.84 -40.60
C PRO A 9 -59.70 -14.00 -40.55
N PRO A 10 -58.53 -13.85 -41.21
CA PRO A 10 -57.53 -14.90 -41.23
C PRO A 10 -57.00 -15.19 -39.81
N PRO A 11 -56.69 -16.45 -39.47
CA PRO A 11 -56.13 -16.81 -38.18
C PRO A 11 -54.81 -16.08 -37.97
N GLN A 12 -54.73 -15.32 -36.87
CA GLN A 12 -53.49 -14.68 -36.48
C GLN A 12 -52.53 -15.75 -35.96
N TYR A 13 -51.59 -16.16 -36.81
CA TYR A 13 -50.44 -16.94 -36.39
C TYR A 13 -49.63 -16.09 -35.42
N GLN A 14 -49.70 -16.41 -34.13
CA GLN A 14 -48.77 -15.88 -33.15
C GLN A 14 -47.38 -16.40 -33.54
N VAL A 15 -46.61 -15.54 -34.20
CA VAL A 15 -45.18 -15.78 -34.46
C VAL A 15 -44.51 -15.79 -33.09
N LEU A 16 -44.36 -16.98 -32.52
CA LEU A 16 -43.63 -17.20 -31.29
C LEU A 16 -42.15 -16.90 -31.60
N ILE A 17 -41.73 -15.65 -31.40
CA ILE A 17 -40.33 -15.27 -31.54
C ILE A 17 -39.56 -16.15 -30.54
N PRO A 18 -38.65 -17.04 -31.01
CA PRO A 18 -37.93 -17.92 -30.11
C PRO A 18 -37.16 -17.05 -29.12
N ARG A 19 -37.47 -17.22 -27.83
CA ARG A 19 -36.83 -16.50 -26.73
C ARG A 19 -35.34 -16.85 -26.78
N ARG A 20 -34.51 -15.96 -27.34
CA ARG A 20 -33.06 -16.16 -27.46
C ARG A 20 -32.48 -16.42 -26.07
N SER A 21 -32.17 -17.69 -25.78
CA SER A 21 -31.56 -18.10 -24.54
C SER A 21 -30.04 -17.89 -24.65
N ASN A 22 -29.50 -16.91 -23.93
CA ASN A 22 -28.05 -16.65 -23.87
C ASN A 22 -27.31 -17.70 -23.00
N GLY A 23 -27.76 -18.95 -22.98
CA GLY A 23 -27.29 -19.98 -22.04
C GLY A 23 -25.79 -20.27 -22.16
N CYS A 24 -25.25 -20.30 -23.39
CA CYS A 24 -23.82 -20.51 -23.63
C CYS A 24 -22.97 -19.34 -23.07
N LEU A 25 -23.44 -18.10 -23.24
CA LEU A 25 -22.74 -16.91 -22.75
C LEU A 25 -22.71 -16.89 -21.22
N TRP A 26 -23.84 -17.17 -20.56
CA TRP A 26 -23.88 -17.27 -19.10
C TRP A 26 -23.02 -18.42 -18.56
N GLY A 27 -22.93 -19.54 -19.29
CA GLY A 27 -22.01 -20.64 -18.97
C GLY A 27 -20.55 -20.20 -19.00
N CYS A 28 -20.10 -19.54 -20.06
CA CYS A 28 -18.74 -19.03 -20.15
C CYS A 28 -18.44 -18.02 -19.03
N VAL A 29 -19.36 -17.08 -18.76
CA VAL A 29 -19.19 -16.09 -17.68
C VAL A 29 -19.06 -16.77 -16.32
N ALA A 30 -19.87 -17.80 -16.05
CA ALA A 30 -19.79 -18.55 -14.79
C ALA A 30 -18.44 -19.25 -14.62
N VAL A 31 -17.92 -19.89 -15.67
CA VAL A 31 -16.61 -20.55 -15.63
C VAL A 31 -15.48 -19.54 -15.41
N PHE A 32 -15.51 -18.41 -16.12
CA PHE A 32 -14.52 -17.34 -15.92
C PHE A 32 -14.56 -16.78 -14.50
N LEU A 33 -15.76 -16.55 -13.96
CA LEU A 33 -15.92 -16.06 -12.59
C LEU A 33 -15.36 -17.07 -11.60
N VAL A 34 -15.68 -18.36 -11.74
CA VAL A 34 -15.15 -19.42 -10.85
C VAL A 34 -13.63 -19.53 -10.92
N MET A 35 -13.01 -19.35 -12.09
CA MET A 35 -11.54 -19.38 -12.20
C MET A 35 -10.86 -18.11 -11.68
N THR A 36 -11.44 -16.93 -11.89
CA THR A 36 -10.82 -15.65 -11.53
C THR A 36 -11.05 -15.28 -10.06
N LEU A 37 -12.19 -15.65 -9.49
CA LEU A 37 -12.56 -15.35 -8.11
C LEU A 37 -11.51 -15.82 -7.08
N PRO A 38 -10.96 -17.06 -7.10
CA PRO A 38 -9.95 -17.46 -6.14
C PRO A 38 -8.66 -16.63 -6.26
N LEU A 39 -8.28 -16.20 -7.47
CA LEU A 39 -7.10 -15.35 -7.68
C LEU A 39 -7.32 -13.95 -7.10
N VAL A 40 -8.49 -13.37 -7.30
CA VAL A 40 -8.85 -12.05 -6.74
C VAL A 40 -8.92 -12.13 -5.21
N LEU A 41 -9.53 -13.17 -4.66
CA LEU A 41 -9.60 -13.37 -3.21
C LEU A 41 -8.22 -13.60 -2.59
N ALA A 42 -7.39 -14.44 -3.22
CA ALA A 42 -6.03 -14.66 -2.77
C ALA A 42 -5.22 -13.36 -2.84
N GLY A 43 -5.23 -12.65 -3.97
CA GLY A 43 -4.52 -11.38 -4.14
C GLY A 43 -4.97 -10.32 -3.14
N GLY A 44 -6.28 -10.16 -2.93
CA GLY A 44 -6.84 -9.25 -1.95
C GLY A 44 -6.47 -9.63 -0.51
N TYR A 45 -6.50 -10.91 -0.17
CA TYR A 45 -6.11 -11.41 1.15
C TYR A 45 -4.61 -11.18 1.41
N TRP A 46 -3.75 -11.47 0.43
CA TRP A 46 -2.31 -11.20 0.52
C TRP A 46 -2.03 -9.71 0.72
N ALA A 47 -2.64 -8.84 -0.08
CA ALA A 47 -2.47 -7.40 0.06
C ALA A 47 -2.91 -6.91 1.46
N TRP A 48 -4.05 -7.39 1.94
CA TRP A 48 -4.53 -7.07 3.30
C TRP A 48 -3.59 -7.60 4.39
N PHE A 49 -3.09 -8.83 4.24
CA PHE A 49 -2.16 -9.44 5.19
C PHE A 49 -0.85 -8.64 5.29
N PHE A 50 -0.26 -8.26 4.15
CA PHE A 50 0.92 -7.40 4.13
C PHE A 50 0.64 -6.01 4.70
N TYR A 51 -0.53 -5.43 4.38
CA TYR A 51 -0.95 -4.16 4.95
C TYR A 51 -1.06 -4.21 6.48
N GLN A 52 -1.61 -5.31 7.02
CA GLN A 52 -1.70 -5.52 8.46
C GLN A 52 -0.33 -5.73 9.09
N GLY A 53 0.53 -6.57 8.48
CA GLY A 53 1.89 -6.80 8.95
C GLY A 53 2.68 -5.49 9.05
N TYR A 54 2.58 -4.67 8.01
CA TYR A 54 3.20 -3.36 7.96
C TYR A 54 2.68 -2.40 9.05
N ARG A 55 1.37 -2.39 9.32
CA ARG A 55 0.79 -1.58 10.42
C ARG A 55 1.19 -2.05 11.83
N HIS A 56 1.59 -3.31 11.98
CA HIS A 56 1.95 -3.91 13.27
C HIS A 56 3.46 -4.01 13.48
N ASP A 57 4.26 -3.51 12.54
CA ASP A 57 5.72 -3.54 12.66
C ASP A 57 6.17 -2.68 13.86
N PRO A 58 6.87 -3.27 14.85
CA PRO A 58 7.37 -2.53 16.00
C PRO A 58 8.30 -1.38 15.60
N ALA A 59 9.02 -1.50 14.49
CA ALA A 59 9.90 -0.44 14.01
C ALA A 59 9.11 0.82 13.61
N VAL A 60 7.98 0.67 12.92
CA VAL A 60 7.12 1.80 12.52
C VAL A 60 6.48 2.47 13.74
N ARG A 61 6.10 1.68 14.76
CA ARG A 61 5.58 2.23 16.03
C ARG A 61 6.65 3.03 16.77
N LEU A 62 7.86 2.49 16.89
CA LEU A 62 8.99 3.20 17.50
C LEU A 62 9.33 4.47 16.73
N ALA A 63 9.41 4.40 15.41
CA ALA A 63 9.64 5.55 14.54
C ALA A 63 8.59 6.63 14.76
N ARG A 64 7.31 6.24 14.80
CA ARG A 64 6.21 7.17 15.05
C ARG A 64 6.31 7.81 16.43
N GLU A 65 6.59 7.02 17.46
CA GLU A 65 6.76 7.53 18.82
C GLU A 65 7.94 8.51 18.92
N LEU A 66 9.06 8.21 18.25
CA LEU A 66 10.23 9.08 18.17
C LEU A 66 9.91 10.39 17.45
N VAL A 67 9.33 10.33 16.25
CA VAL A 67 8.96 11.52 15.46
C VAL A 67 7.90 12.35 16.17
N GLU A 68 6.93 11.71 16.84
CA GLU A 68 5.92 12.42 17.60
C GLU A 68 6.53 13.10 18.83
N ARG A 69 7.50 12.51 19.53
CA ARG A 69 8.11 13.11 20.73
C ARG A 69 9.25 14.07 20.46
N ASP A 70 9.92 13.96 19.32
CA ASP A 70 11.08 14.78 18.98
C ASP A 70 10.66 16.19 18.53
N GLY A 71 11.13 17.20 19.27
CA GLY A 71 10.89 18.60 18.95
C GLY A 71 11.57 19.04 17.64
N LEU A 72 12.70 18.42 17.29
CA LEU A 72 13.47 18.72 16.08
C LEU A 72 12.70 18.28 14.83
N ALA A 73 12.14 17.07 14.84
CA ALA A 73 11.32 16.57 13.73
C ALA A 73 10.12 17.50 13.46
N ARG A 74 9.45 17.97 14.53
CA ARG A 74 8.35 18.95 14.43
C ARG A 74 8.81 20.32 13.93
N GLN A 75 10.02 20.73 14.29
CA GLN A 75 10.60 21.99 13.82
C GLN A 75 10.95 21.93 12.33
N VAL A 76 11.46 20.79 11.84
CA VAL A 76 11.85 20.61 10.44
C VAL A 76 10.61 20.41 9.55
N LEU A 77 9.75 19.43 9.86
CA LEU A 77 8.63 19.03 9.01
C LEU A 77 7.33 19.79 9.30
N GLY A 78 7.20 20.40 10.48
CA GLY A 78 5.97 21.03 10.96
C GLY A 78 5.05 20.04 11.68
N THR A 79 3.86 20.51 12.07
CA THR A 79 2.83 19.66 12.71
C THR A 79 1.50 19.82 11.98
N PRO A 80 0.75 18.74 11.69
CA PRO A 80 1.02 17.34 12.03
C PRO A 80 2.02 16.65 11.08
N ILE A 81 2.80 15.68 11.58
CA ILE A 81 3.67 14.83 10.75
C ILE A 81 2.91 13.54 10.44
N THR A 82 2.82 13.17 9.17
CA THR A 82 2.17 11.93 8.71
C THR A 82 3.20 11.04 8.04
N ILE A 83 3.30 9.79 8.47
CA ILE A 83 4.14 8.79 7.80
C ILE A 83 3.40 8.35 6.53
N SER A 84 3.94 8.67 5.36
CA SER A 84 3.30 8.35 4.06
C SER A 84 3.60 6.93 3.61
N GLY A 85 4.75 6.38 3.99
CA GLY A 85 5.14 5.00 3.65
C GLY A 85 6.50 4.61 4.22
N VAL A 86 6.88 3.36 3.96
CA VAL A 86 8.26 2.85 4.10
C VAL A 86 8.70 2.55 2.70
N GLU A 87 9.77 3.22 2.30
CA GLU A 87 10.35 3.12 0.97
C GLU A 87 11.22 1.87 0.85
N GLY A 88 11.82 1.44 1.97
CA GLY A 88 12.60 0.21 2.02
C GLY A 88 12.73 -0.34 3.43
N ASN A 89 12.70 -1.66 3.53
CA ASN A 89 13.10 -2.40 4.73
C ASN A 89 14.18 -3.40 4.30
N ALA A 90 15.40 -3.21 4.78
CA ALA A 90 16.45 -4.21 4.65
C ALA A 90 16.56 -4.97 5.97
N TRP A 91 16.10 -6.21 5.94
CA TRP A 91 16.29 -7.16 7.02
C TRP A 91 17.48 -8.06 6.67
N SER A 92 18.47 -8.09 7.55
CA SER A 92 19.52 -9.11 7.53
C SER A 92 19.53 -9.90 8.83
N TRP A 93 19.67 -11.22 8.69
CA TRP A 93 19.83 -12.13 9.81
C TRP A 93 21.17 -12.85 9.64
N MET A 94 22.08 -12.64 10.60
CA MET A 94 23.38 -13.31 10.62
C MET A 94 23.47 -14.21 11.85
N PRO A 95 23.76 -15.52 11.67
CA PRO A 95 23.98 -16.43 12.79
C PRO A 95 25.12 -15.90 13.68
N GLY A 96 24.85 -15.69 14.98
CA GLY A 96 25.83 -15.23 15.96
C GLY A 96 25.96 -13.70 16.11
N VAL A 97 25.47 -12.90 15.16
CA VAL A 97 25.48 -11.42 15.25
C VAL A 97 24.08 -10.87 15.57
N GLY A 98 23.03 -11.62 15.27
CA GLY A 98 21.65 -11.25 15.55
C GLY A 98 20.90 -10.78 14.30
N GLN A 99 19.75 -10.15 14.53
CA GLN A 99 18.93 -9.56 13.48
C GLN A 99 19.18 -8.06 13.44
N THR A 100 19.52 -7.54 12.26
CA THR A 100 19.61 -6.11 11.99
C THR A 100 18.54 -5.73 10.97
N ASN A 101 17.82 -4.65 11.27
CA ASN A 101 16.76 -4.11 10.42
C ASN A 101 17.07 -2.63 10.16
N SER A 102 17.20 -2.28 8.88
CA SER A 102 17.19 -0.89 8.45
C SER A 102 15.88 -0.57 7.75
N ALA A 103 15.25 0.55 8.12
CA ALA A 103 13.99 1.00 7.56
C ALA A 103 14.10 2.45 7.13
N ILE A 104 13.68 2.74 5.90
CA ILE A 104 13.59 4.10 5.36
C ILE A 104 12.11 4.46 5.31
N LEU A 105 11.70 5.44 6.11
CA LEU A 105 10.34 5.95 6.18
C LEU A 105 10.23 7.27 5.44
N SER A 106 9.19 7.42 4.63
CA SER A 106 8.82 8.70 4.04
C SER A 106 7.88 9.43 4.98
N LEU A 107 8.24 10.67 5.32
CA LEU A 107 7.49 11.55 6.21
C LEU A 107 6.94 12.73 5.42
N TYR A 108 5.67 13.03 5.64
CA TYR A 108 4.97 14.17 5.06
C TYR A 108 4.63 15.16 6.15
N GLY A 109 5.01 16.43 5.98
CA GLY A 109 4.66 17.50 6.90
C GLY A 109 4.26 18.79 6.16
N PRO A 110 3.64 19.76 6.86
CA PRO A 110 3.24 21.03 6.25
C PRO A 110 4.41 21.85 5.68
N ARG A 111 5.64 21.59 6.15
CA ARG A 111 6.86 22.27 5.67
C ARG A 111 7.54 21.55 4.51
N GLY A 112 7.07 20.36 4.16
CA GLY A 112 7.60 19.55 3.07
C GLY A 112 7.76 18.08 3.46
N ASP A 113 8.33 17.33 2.52
CA ASP A 113 8.57 15.90 2.65
C ASP A 113 9.97 15.66 3.20
N GLY A 114 10.12 14.64 4.03
CA GLY A 114 11.41 14.20 4.55
C GLY A 114 11.52 12.69 4.55
N THR A 115 12.73 12.19 4.68
CA THR A 115 12.99 10.75 4.80
C THR A 115 13.65 10.46 6.13
N LEU A 116 13.17 9.47 6.86
CA LEU A 116 13.73 9.03 8.13
C LEU A 116 14.34 7.64 7.95
N GLU A 117 15.65 7.58 8.03
CA GLU A 117 16.40 6.33 8.03
C GLU A 117 16.61 5.87 9.46
N ILE A 118 16.26 4.61 9.73
CA ILE A 118 16.36 4.00 11.05
C ILE A 118 17.15 2.72 10.94
N HIS A 119 18.16 2.57 11.80
CA HIS A 119 18.88 1.31 11.98
C HIS A 119 18.59 0.76 13.38
N SER A 120 18.21 -0.50 13.43
CA SER A 120 17.90 -1.20 14.67
C SER A 120 18.47 -2.62 14.67
N HIS A 121 18.83 -3.11 15.84
CA HIS A 121 19.20 -4.50 16.03
C HIS A 121 18.32 -5.16 17.09
N ALA A 122 18.12 -6.47 16.96
CA ALA A 122 17.44 -7.28 17.95
C ALA A 122 18.40 -7.63 19.09
N GLY A 123 18.22 -6.99 20.25
CA GLY A 123 18.96 -7.29 21.48
C GLY A 123 18.20 -8.24 22.41
N PRO A 124 18.85 -8.75 23.47
CA PRO A 124 18.22 -9.66 24.46
C PRO A 124 17.05 -9.03 25.23
N GLY A 125 16.92 -7.69 25.21
CA GLY A 125 15.82 -6.94 25.82
C GLY A 125 14.76 -6.42 24.83
N GLY A 126 14.83 -6.82 23.56
CA GLY A 126 13.97 -6.30 22.49
C GLY A 126 14.75 -5.50 21.43
N PRO A 127 14.05 -4.93 20.44
CA PRO A 127 14.68 -4.11 19.39
C PRO A 127 15.28 -2.85 20.00
N GLN A 128 16.58 -2.64 19.77
CA GLN A 128 17.28 -1.41 20.15
C GLN A 128 17.54 -0.59 18.89
N LEU A 129 17.39 0.73 19.03
CA LEU A 129 17.67 1.69 17.98
C LEU A 129 19.14 2.09 18.05
N ASP A 130 19.86 1.90 16.96
CA ASP A 130 21.27 2.31 16.87
C ASP A 130 21.40 3.70 16.24
N GLU A 131 20.61 3.95 15.21
CA GLU A 131 20.67 5.19 14.42
C GLU A 131 19.27 5.63 13.99
N ALA A 132 19.02 6.94 14.02
CA ALA A 132 17.81 7.55 13.48
C ALA A 132 18.15 8.89 12.83
N THR A 133 18.27 8.89 11.50
CA THR A 133 18.69 10.04 10.71
C THR A 133 17.51 10.57 9.90
N LEU A 134 17.05 11.77 10.23
CA LEU A 134 16.02 12.50 9.50
C LEU A 134 16.65 13.39 8.43
N THR A 135 16.27 13.20 7.19
CA THR A 135 16.57 14.12 6.09
C THR A 135 15.36 15.03 5.87
N GLY A 136 15.55 16.33 6.07
CA GLY A 136 14.51 17.34 5.86
C GLY A 136 14.26 17.67 4.38
N PRO A 137 13.21 18.45 4.08
CA PRO A 137 12.91 18.92 2.72
C PRO A 137 13.97 19.86 2.15
N ASP A 138 14.79 20.43 3.02
CA ASP A 138 15.97 21.25 2.70
C ASP A 138 17.20 20.40 2.34
N GLY A 139 17.09 19.07 2.41
CA GLY A 139 18.20 18.14 2.21
C GLY A 139 19.12 18.02 3.43
N ALA A 140 18.90 18.80 4.49
CA ALA A 140 19.69 18.74 5.70
C ALA A 140 19.43 17.44 6.46
N ARG A 141 20.49 16.85 7.02
CA ARG A 141 20.40 15.61 7.80
C ARG A 141 20.45 15.94 9.28
N TYR A 142 19.60 15.28 10.06
CA TYR A 142 19.46 15.48 11.49
C TYR A 142 19.49 14.13 12.19
N ASP A 143 20.40 13.98 13.14
CA ASP A 143 20.43 12.83 14.04
C ASP A 143 19.40 13.06 15.15
N LEU A 144 18.32 12.29 15.14
CA LEU A 144 17.26 12.35 16.14
C LEU A 144 17.69 11.74 17.48
N LEU A 145 18.63 10.78 17.49
CA LEU A 145 19.12 10.20 18.74
C LEU A 145 20.00 11.19 19.50
N HIS A 146 20.87 11.92 18.79
CA HIS A 146 21.78 12.89 19.39
C HIS A 146 21.27 14.34 19.34
N HIS A 147 20.11 14.58 18.72
CA HIS A 147 19.45 15.89 18.59
C HIS A 147 20.36 16.94 17.94
N ARG A 148 21.07 16.54 16.88
CA ARG A 148 22.08 17.38 16.21
C ARG A 148 21.91 17.34 14.69
N ALA A 149 22.17 18.47 14.05
CA ALA A 149 22.33 18.50 12.60
C ALA A 149 23.65 17.81 12.22
N LEU A 150 23.56 16.86 11.29
CA LEU A 150 24.71 16.16 10.70
C LEU A 150 25.27 17.01 9.55
N PRO A 151 26.59 17.25 9.49
CA PRO A 151 27.22 17.86 8.33
C PRO A 151 27.17 16.88 7.15
N GLY A 152 26.61 17.29 6.01
CA GLY A 152 26.59 16.48 4.78
C GLY A 152 25.23 16.31 4.09
N GLY A 153 24.22 17.06 4.48
CA GLY A 153 22.94 17.10 3.75
C GLY A 153 23.00 18.04 2.56
N GLY A 154 23.35 17.55 1.36
CA GLY A 154 23.20 18.35 0.14
C GLY A 154 24.02 18.00 -1.11
N ASP A 155 25.05 17.16 -1.06
CA ASP A 155 25.96 16.94 -2.21
C ASP A 155 25.81 15.56 -2.88
N LEU A 156 24.57 15.16 -3.21
CA LEU A 156 24.31 14.02 -4.11
C LEU A 156 23.62 14.45 -5.42
N GLY A 157 23.60 15.76 -5.70
CA GLY A 157 23.04 16.35 -6.92
C GLY A 157 24.04 16.63 -8.05
N ASP A 158 25.34 16.54 -7.81
CA ASP A 158 26.39 17.06 -8.73
C ASP A 158 27.29 15.98 -9.37
N THR A 159 26.87 14.71 -9.37
CA THR A 159 27.54 13.65 -10.14
C THR A 159 26.62 13.04 -11.18
N ILE A 160 26.24 13.82 -12.20
CA ILE A 160 25.93 13.31 -13.56
C ILE A 160 26.50 14.29 -14.59
#